data_AF-A0A1H0M3B2-F1
#
_entry.id   AF-A0A1H0M3B2-F1
#
_cell.length_a   1.000
_cell.length_b   1.000
_cell.length_c   1.000
_cell.angle_alpha   90.00
_cell.angle_beta   90.00
_cell.angle_gamma   90.00
#
_symmetry.space_group_name_H-M   'P 1'
#
loop_
_entity.id
_entity.type
_entity.pdbx_description
1 polymer ?
#
loop_
_entity_poly.entity_id
_entity_poly.type
_entity_poly.pdbx_seq_one_letter_code
_entity_poly.pdbx_strand_id
1 'polypeptide(L)' 'MDIEEIKHMLFHALTEESLEARLDEAKSQQEVYGILQELPYFTLSLEEFQQGIEAMQNEAE' A
#
# COMPACT_ATOMS: atom_id res chain seq x y z
N MET A 1 -4.09 -13.09 0.90
CA MET A 1 -5.18 -12.57 1.78
C MET A 1 -6.41 -12.27 0.92
N ASP A 2 -7.59 -12.09 1.52
CA ASP A 2 -8.75 -11.60 0.78
C ASP A 2 -8.55 -10.14 0.35
N ILE A 3 -9.17 -9.72 -0.77
CA ILE A 3 -8.94 -8.38 -1.33
C ILE A 3 -9.35 -7.26 -0.36
N GLU A 4 -10.40 -7.48 0.45
CA GLU A 4 -10.84 -6.53 1.47
C GLU A 4 -9.78 -6.36 2.57
N GLU A 5 -9.14 -7.45 2.99
CA GLU A 5 -8.05 -7.38 3.99
C GLU A 5 -6.81 -6.71 3.42
N ILE A 6 -6.46 -7.00 2.17
CA ILE A 6 -5.36 -6.35 1.46
C ILE A 6 -5.61 -4.85 1.39
N LYS A 7 -6.80 -4.42 0.94
CA LYS A 7 -7.18 -3.00 0.87
C LYS A 7 -7.13 -2.33 2.23
N HIS A 8 -7.63 -2.98 3.27
CA HIS A 8 -7.62 -2.42 4.63
C HIS A 8 -6.18 -2.22 5.14
N MET A 9 -5.30 -3.20 4.92
CA MET A 9 -3.88 -3.08 5.27
C MET A 9 -3.18 -1.99 4.46
N LEU A 10 -3.41 -1.94 3.13
CA LEU A 10 -2.86 -0.90 2.26
C LEU A 10 -3.32 0.48 2.70
N PHE A 11 -4.62 0.66 2.97
CA PHE A 11 -5.16 1.93 3.40
C PHE A 11 -4.49 2.38 4.69
N HIS A 12 -4.44 1.51 5.70
CA HIS A 12 -3.77 1.82 6.97
C HIS A 12 -2.30 2.21 6.78
N ALA A 13 -1.56 1.43 5.99
CA ALA A 13 -0.14 1.65 5.73
C ALA A 13 0.13 2.92 4.90
N LEU A 14 -0.73 3.25 3.93
CA LEU A 14 -0.65 4.45 3.11
C LEU A 14 -1.04 5.73 3.86
N THR A 15 -1.85 5.60 4.92
CA THR A 15 -2.26 6.72 5.78
C THR A 15 -1.44 6.87 7.07
N GLU A 16 -0.36 6.10 7.23
CA GLU A 16 0.54 6.25 8.38
C GLU A 16 1.28 7.59 8.31
N GLU A 17 1.06 8.43 9.32
CA GLU A 17 1.76 9.72 9.45
C GLU A 17 3.30 9.56 9.44
N SER A 18 3.79 8.43 9.97
CA SER A 18 5.21 8.08 9.99
C SER A 18 5.84 7.96 8.59
N LEU A 19 5.04 7.64 7.58
CA LEU A 19 5.49 7.41 6.21
C LEU A 19 5.00 8.49 5.23
N GLU A 20 4.06 9.35 5.63
CA GLU A 20 3.42 10.36 4.78
C GLU A 20 4.43 11.15 3.93
N ALA A 21 5.47 11.71 4.56
CA ALA A 21 6.49 12.49 3.85
C ALA A 21 7.26 11.66 2.80
N ARG A 22 7.54 10.38 3.10
CA ARG A 22 8.27 9.49 2.18
C ARG A 22 7.38 9.00 1.04
N LEU A 23 6.11 8.76 1.34
CA LEU A 23 5.10 8.36 0.36
C LEU A 23 4.82 9.51 -0.62
N ASP A 24 4.81 10.76 -0.16
CA ASP A 24 4.68 11.95 -1.03
C ASP A 24 5.88 12.12 -1.98
N GLU A 25 7.08 11.78 -1.52
CA GLU A 25 8.29 11.80 -2.36
C GLU A 25 8.39 10.62 -3.34
N ALA A 26 7.64 9.54 -3.12
CA ALA A 26 7.71 8.33 -3.94
C ALA A 26 7.17 8.57 -5.35
N LYS A 27 7.97 8.25 -6.38
CA LYS A 27 7.62 8.52 -7.79
C LYS A 27 7.07 7.30 -8.51
N SER A 28 7.02 6.16 -7.85
CA SER A 28 6.66 4.88 -8.45
C SER A 28 6.03 3.94 -7.44
N GLN A 29 5.14 3.08 -7.91
CA GLN A 29 4.50 2.05 -7.09
C GLN A 29 5.52 1.11 -6.41
N GLN A 30 6.67 0.85 -7.05
CA GLN A 30 7.77 0.08 -6.44
C GLN A 30 8.42 0.81 -5.26
N GLU A 31 8.57 2.14 -5.33
CA GLU A 31 9.11 2.92 -4.22
C GLU A 31 8.13 2.94 -3.05
N VAL A 32 6.83 3.16 -3.34
CA VAL A 32 5.77 3.06 -2.34
C VAL A 32 5.80 1.69 -1.66
N TYR A 33 5.81 0.60 -2.43
CA TYR A 33 5.90 -0.75 -1.86
C TYR A 33 7.14 -0.93 -0.98
N GLY A 34 8.31 -0.45 -1.42
CA GLY A 34 9.54 -0.51 -0.63
C GLY A 34 9.44 0.26 0.70
N ILE A 35 8.79 1.41 0.71
CA ILE A 35 8.53 2.19 1.92
C ILE A 35 7.57 1.46 2.86
N LEU A 36 6.47 0.91 2.32
CA LEU A 36 5.50 0.17 3.12
C LEU A 36 6.10 -1.11 3.73
N GLN A 37 7.05 -1.77 3.04
CA GLN A 37 7.77 -2.93 3.56
C GLN A 37 8.61 -2.64 4.82
N GLU A 38 8.90 -1.37 5.13
CA GLU A 38 9.60 -1.01 6.37
C GLU A 38 8.71 -1.11 7.61
N LEU A 39 7.38 -1.18 7.42
CA LEU A 39 6.44 -1.34 8.51
C LEU A 39 6.47 -2.77 9.05
N PRO A 40 6.58 -2.97 10.37
CA PRO A 40 6.71 -4.31 10.96
C PRO A 40 5.47 -5.19 10.80
N TYR A 41 4.31 -4.59 10.49
CA TYR A 41 3.04 -5.29 10.27
C TYR A 41 2.69 -5.44 8.79
N PHE A 42 3.46 -4.85 7.88
CA PHE A 42 3.18 -4.91 6.45
C PHE A 42 3.71 -6.24 5.89
N THR A 43 2.77 -7.14 5.61
CA THR A 43 3.08 -8.51 5.16
C THR A 43 2.66 -8.79 3.73
N LEU A 44 2.16 -7.78 3.01
CA LEU A 44 1.70 -7.95 1.64
C LEU A 44 2.88 -8.26 0.72
N SER A 45 2.70 -9.28 -0.11
CA SER A 45 3.59 -9.54 -1.23
C SER A 45 3.41 -8.48 -2.32
N LEU A 46 4.37 -8.37 -3.25
CA LEU A 46 4.26 -7.44 -4.38
C LEU A 46 2.99 -7.69 -5.22
N GLU A 47 2.62 -8.96 -5.42
CA GLU A 47 1.38 -9.34 -6.11
C GLU A 47 0.14 -8.85 -5.35
N GLU A 48 0.08 -9.07 -4.02
CA GLU A 48 -1.04 -8.62 -3.19
C GLU A 48 -1.14 -7.09 -3.15
N PHE A 49 0.00 -6.40 -3.03
CA PHE A 49 0.06 -4.95 -3.14
C PHE A 49 -0.52 -4.46 -4.48
N GLN A 50 -0.08 -5.04 -5.61
CA GLN A 50 -0.59 -4.67 -6.93
C GLN A 50 -2.09 -4.91 -7.07
N GLN A 51 -2.58 -6.07 -6.62
CA GLN A 51 -4.01 -6.38 -6.62
C GLN A 51 -4.81 -5.39 -5.78
N GLY A 52 -4.31 -5.03 -4.60
CA GLY A 52 -4.98 -4.07 -3.72
C GLY A 52 -4.99 -2.65 -4.28
N ILE A 53 -3.89 -2.20 -4.89
CA ILE A 53 -3.84 -0.89 -5.57
C ILE A 53 -4.82 -0.86 -6.75
N GLU A 54 -4.86 -1.91 -7.57
CA GLU A 54 -5.78 -2.00 -8.70
C GLU A 54 -7.24 -2.03 -8.24
N ALA A 55 -7.55 -2.76 -7.16
CA ALA A 55 -8.89 -2.76 -6.57
C ALA A 55 -9.29 -1.39 -6.01
N MET A 56 -8.38 -0.69 -5.33
CA MET A 56 -8.62 0.67 -4.84
C MET A 56 -8.85 1.68 -5.97
N GLN A 57 -8.14 1.53 -7.10
CA GLN A 57 -8.32 2.38 -8.28
C GLN A 57 -9.65 2.13 -8.98
N ASN A 58 -10.07 0.87 -9.10
CA ASN A 58 -11.36 0.52 -9.70
C ASN A 58 -12.58 0.96 -8.86
N GLU A 59 -12.43 1.05 -7.53
CA GLU A 59 -13.51 1.55 -6.66
C GLU A 59 -13.59 3.09 -6.56
N ALA A 60 -12.56 3.80 -7.05
CA ALA A 60 -12.56 5.26 -7.09
C ALA A 60 -13.26 5.82 -8.35
N GLU A 61 -13.78 4.96 -9.22
CA GLU A 61 -14.49 5.29 -10.47
C GLU A 61 -16.02 5.42 -10.30
#